data_AF-A0A932T959-F1
#
_entry.id   AF-A0A932T959-F1
#
_cell.length_a   1.000
_cell.length_b   1.000
_cell.length_c   1.000
_cell.angle_alpha   90.00
_cell.angle_beta   90.00
_cell.angle_gamma   90.00
#
_symmetry.space_group_name_H-M   'P 1'
#
loop_
_entity.id
_entity.type
_entity.pdbx_description
1 polymer ?
#
loop_
_entity_poly.entity_id
_entity_poly.type
_entity_poly.pdbx_seq_one_letter_code
_entity_poly.pdbx_strand_id
1 'polypeptide(L)'
;MVLFKSLLVTAITVLISISVYAQDQVYGNNIKTVRFNMAGDQLAMPVYNLNSGDQLELHFDDLDADVKSYYYTYQLCDINWQPVDMSQFNYLKGFTQMRISNYHYSSLAYTRYTHYQAILPDANLMPTRSGNYMVKVYLDGDTSQLVLTRRMLVLNPIATVAAQIVPPFSSEYARTYQRLKFAVNIDAVNSFNTTQEIKVVVLQNNRWD
;
A
#
# COMPACT_ATOMS: atom_id res chain seq x y z
N MET A 1 -24.11 -57.41 32.16
CA MET A 1 -23.16 -57.11 31.06
C MET A 1 -23.61 -55.80 30.43
N VAL A 2 -23.14 -54.66 30.95
CA VAL A 2 -23.56 -53.31 30.50
C VAL A 2 -22.49 -52.80 29.53
N LEU A 3 -22.83 -52.70 28.25
CA LEU A 3 -21.98 -52.17 27.19
C LEU A 3 -22.04 -50.63 27.22
N PHE A 4 -21.00 -49.98 27.74
CA PHE A 4 -20.78 -48.54 27.56
C PHE A 4 -20.25 -48.30 26.14
N LYS A 5 -21.09 -47.73 25.25
CA LYS A 5 -20.64 -47.21 23.96
C LYS A 5 -19.97 -45.85 24.19
N SER A 6 -18.64 -45.86 24.15
CA SER A 6 -17.81 -44.65 24.06
C SER A 6 -18.10 -43.92 22.74
N LEU A 7 -18.63 -42.70 22.83
CA LEU A 7 -18.86 -41.81 21.69
C LEU A 7 -17.59 -40.97 21.48
N LEU A 8 -16.80 -41.31 20.47
CA LEU A 8 -15.59 -40.57 20.10
C LEU A 8 -16.01 -39.30 19.33
N VAL A 9 -15.96 -38.14 19.97
CA VAL A 9 -16.19 -36.84 19.32
C VAL A 9 -14.88 -36.36 18.70
N THR A 10 -14.69 -36.56 17.41
CA THR A 10 -13.60 -35.94 16.64
C THR A 10 -13.92 -34.46 16.40
N ALA A 11 -13.19 -33.57 17.08
CA ALA A 11 -13.23 -32.14 16.83
C ALA A 11 -12.55 -31.83 15.48
N ILE A 12 -13.33 -31.40 14.49
CA ILE A 12 -12.82 -30.86 13.22
C ILE A 12 -12.43 -29.41 13.50
N THR A 13 -11.14 -29.13 13.66
CA THR A 13 -10.61 -27.76 13.69
C THR A 13 -10.58 -27.21 12.26
N VAL A 14 -11.53 -26.35 11.94
CA VAL A 14 -11.49 -25.54 10.71
C VAL A 14 -10.40 -24.49 10.88
N LEU A 15 -9.26 -24.68 10.21
CA LEU A 15 -8.24 -23.64 10.07
C LEU A 15 -8.80 -22.55 9.14
N ILE A 16 -9.42 -21.53 9.73
CA ILE A 16 -9.76 -20.30 9.02
C ILE A 16 -8.43 -19.64 8.69
N SER A 17 -8.03 -19.73 7.42
CA SER A 17 -6.92 -18.95 6.90
C SER A 17 -7.39 -17.50 6.88
N ILE A 18 -7.00 -16.72 7.90
CA ILE A 18 -7.18 -15.28 7.86
C ILE A 18 -6.20 -14.77 6.82
N SER A 19 -6.68 -14.51 5.61
CA SER A 19 -5.90 -13.77 4.63
C SER A 19 -5.63 -12.38 5.22
N VAL A 20 -4.43 -12.17 5.74
CA VAL A 20 -3.99 -10.85 6.18
C VAL A 20 -3.85 -10.01 4.93
N TYR A 21 -4.85 -9.17 4.66
CA TYR A 21 -4.80 -8.21 3.57
C TYR A 21 -3.54 -7.36 3.69
N ALA A 22 -2.85 -7.10 2.58
CA ALA A 22 -1.74 -6.16 2.61
C ALA A 22 -2.32 -4.78 2.94
N GLN A 23 -1.99 -4.30 4.14
CA GLN A 23 -2.49 -3.06 4.70
C GLN A 23 -1.34 -2.18 5.15
N ASP A 24 -1.64 -0.89 5.30
CA ASP A 24 -0.69 0.06 5.88
C ASP A 24 -0.50 -0.29 7.35
N GLN A 25 0.69 -0.74 7.70
CA GLN A 25 0.98 -1.20 9.05
C GLN A 25 2.40 -0.82 9.46
N VAL A 26 2.59 -0.62 10.76
CA VAL A 26 3.91 -0.44 11.38
C VAL A 26 4.06 -1.56 12.37
N TYR A 27 5.10 -2.37 12.20
CA TYR A 27 5.37 -3.57 13.00
C TYR A 27 6.42 -3.30 14.08
N GLY A 28 7.36 -2.38 13.82
CA GLY A 28 8.35 -1.94 14.81
C GLY A 28 7.76 -0.97 15.83
N ASN A 29 7.83 -1.31 17.12
CA ASN A 29 7.31 -0.45 18.20
C ASN A 29 8.05 0.90 18.32
N ASN A 30 9.34 0.90 17.99
CA ASN A 30 10.24 2.05 17.94
C ASN A 30 10.02 2.94 16.71
N ILE A 31 9.24 2.48 15.72
CA ILE A 31 9.01 3.23 14.48
C ILE A 31 7.80 4.16 14.63
N LYS A 32 7.99 5.44 14.32
CA LYS A 32 6.97 6.49 14.41
C LYS A 32 6.96 7.38 13.18
N THR A 33 5.92 8.22 13.10
CA THR A 33 5.76 9.29 12.10
C THR A 33 5.90 8.81 10.65
N VAL A 34 5.44 7.59 10.37
CA VAL A 34 5.55 7.03 9.02
C VAL A 34 4.65 7.82 8.08
N ARG A 35 5.23 8.48 7.09
CA ARG A 35 4.54 9.26 6.06
C ARG A 35 4.97 8.78 4.69
N PHE A 36 4.03 8.66 3.78
CA PHE A 36 4.30 8.28 2.40
C PHE A 36 3.35 8.99 1.44
N ASN A 37 3.92 9.85 0.60
CA ASN A 37 3.18 10.85 -0.18
C ASN A 37 3.99 11.29 -1.41
N MET A 38 3.39 12.15 -2.24
CA MET A 38 4.10 12.79 -3.35
C MET A 38 5.19 13.72 -2.82
N ALA A 39 6.32 13.76 -3.50
CA ALA A 39 7.38 14.70 -3.18
C ALA A 39 6.85 16.15 -3.24
N GLY A 40 7.05 16.90 -2.16
CA GLY A 40 6.58 18.29 -2.06
C GLY A 40 5.09 18.48 -1.73
N ASP A 41 4.28 17.42 -1.67
CA ASP A 41 2.87 17.50 -1.23
C ASP A 41 2.60 16.45 -0.14
N GLN A 42 2.61 16.92 1.11
CA GLN A 42 2.51 16.02 2.25
C GLN A 42 1.13 15.40 2.46
N LEU A 43 0.10 15.96 1.81
CA LEU A 43 -1.29 15.53 1.94
C LEU A 43 -1.74 14.62 0.77
N ALA A 44 -0.96 14.58 -0.31
CA ALA A 44 -1.24 13.75 -1.46
C ALA A 44 -1.08 12.25 -1.18
N MET A 45 -1.87 11.44 -1.88
CA MET A 45 -1.67 9.99 -1.90
C MET A 45 -0.38 9.63 -2.65
N PRO A 46 0.28 8.52 -2.29
CA PRO A 46 1.46 8.02 -2.98
C PRO A 46 1.10 7.40 -4.35
N VAL A 47 1.04 8.25 -5.37
CA VAL A 47 0.64 7.92 -6.75
C VAL A 47 1.80 8.19 -7.69
N TYR A 48 2.40 7.15 -8.26
CA TYR A 48 3.47 7.30 -9.24
C TYR A 48 2.96 7.04 -10.66
N ASN A 49 3.13 7.98 -11.58
CA ASN A 49 2.84 7.74 -12.99
C ASN A 49 4.04 7.03 -13.65
N LEU A 50 3.80 5.90 -14.31
CA LEU A 50 4.86 5.16 -15.00
C LEU A 50 5.58 6.02 -16.01
N ASN A 51 6.91 5.92 -16.01
CA ASN A 51 7.81 6.65 -16.92
C ASN A 51 7.69 8.17 -16.82
N SER A 52 7.13 8.71 -15.73
CA SER A 52 7.17 10.14 -15.43
C SER A 52 8.41 10.49 -14.60
N GLY A 53 8.61 11.78 -14.38
CA GLY A 53 9.58 12.30 -13.40
C GLY A 53 9.01 12.44 -11.99
N ASP A 54 7.82 11.89 -11.72
CA ASP A 54 7.20 11.96 -10.40
C ASP A 54 8.04 11.22 -9.36
N GLN A 55 8.08 11.77 -8.16
CA GLN A 55 8.78 11.19 -7.02
C GLN A 55 7.84 11.12 -5.83
N LEU A 56 8.00 10.07 -5.04
CA LEU A 56 7.34 9.85 -3.77
C LEU A 56 8.37 9.90 -2.65
N GLU A 57 7.96 10.35 -1.48
CA GLU A 57 8.82 10.44 -0.30
C GLU A 57 8.26 9.55 0.82
N LEU A 58 9.04 8.56 1.23
CA LEU A 58 8.78 7.75 2.41
C LEU A 58 9.64 8.24 3.56
N HIS A 59 9.00 8.64 4.65
CA HIS A 59 9.64 9.13 5.87
C HIS A 59 9.22 8.28 7.06
N PHE A 60 10.13 8.06 8.00
CA PHE A 60 9.82 7.51 9.32
C PHE A 60 10.93 7.82 10.32
N ASP A 61 10.57 7.80 11.61
CA ASP A 61 11.49 8.01 12.72
C ASP A 61 11.72 6.69 13.45
N ASP A 62 12.98 6.40 13.77
CA ASP A 62 13.37 5.31 14.67
C ASP A 62 13.75 5.89 16.04
N LEU A 63 12.98 5.57 17.07
CA LEU A 63 13.17 6.09 18.43
C LEU A 63 14.32 5.43 19.22
N ASP A 64 14.94 4.36 18.71
CA ASP A 64 16.14 3.80 19.34
C ASP A 64 17.36 4.73 19.17
N ALA A 65 17.25 5.71 18.25
CA ALA A 65 18.21 6.78 18.02
C ALA A 65 19.64 6.31 17.66
N ASP A 66 19.75 5.11 17.12
CA ASP A 66 20.95 4.54 16.51
C ASP A 66 20.81 4.50 14.97
N VAL A 67 21.82 3.95 14.29
CA VAL A 67 21.81 3.77 12.84
C VAL A 67 21.63 2.29 12.54
N LYS A 68 20.58 2.00 11.78
CA LYS A 68 20.21 0.66 11.34
C LYS A 68 20.17 0.61 9.81
N SER A 69 20.30 -0.58 9.25
CA SER A 69 20.26 -0.76 7.81
C SER A 69 18.86 -1.13 7.36
N TYR A 70 18.03 -0.12 7.06
CA TYR A 70 16.71 -0.34 6.48
C TYR A 70 16.80 -0.53 4.96
N TYR A 71 16.00 -1.46 4.44
CA TYR A 71 15.86 -1.73 3.00
C TYR A 71 14.40 -1.69 2.61
N TYR A 72 14.09 -1.18 1.41
CA TYR A 72 12.74 -1.22 0.88
C TYR A 72 12.64 -2.05 -0.41
N THR A 73 11.45 -2.58 -0.68
CA THR A 73 11.09 -3.27 -1.92
C THR A 73 9.63 -2.99 -2.27
N TYR A 74 9.21 -3.46 -3.44
CA TYR A 74 7.86 -3.37 -3.97
C TYR A 74 7.24 -4.77 -4.14
N GLN A 75 6.05 -4.95 -3.57
CA GLN A 75 5.21 -6.12 -3.83
C GLN A 75 4.03 -5.69 -4.72
N LEU A 76 3.93 -6.23 -5.93
CA LEU A 76 2.76 -6.04 -6.77
C LEU A 76 1.56 -6.77 -6.13
N CYS A 77 0.41 -6.09 -6.10
CA CYS A 77 -0.82 -6.56 -5.52
C CYS A 77 -1.99 -6.44 -6.51
N ASP A 78 -3.01 -7.27 -6.29
CA ASP A 78 -4.28 -7.18 -7.00
C ASP A 78 -5.18 -6.06 -6.43
N ILE A 79 -6.42 -5.98 -6.93
CA ILE A 79 -7.42 -5.00 -6.48
C ILE A 79 -7.81 -5.14 -5.00
N ASN A 80 -7.69 -6.34 -4.44
CA ASN A 80 -7.98 -6.64 -3.05
C ASN A 80 -6.73 -6.53 -2.16
N TRP A 81 -5.66 -5.92 -2.67
CA TRP A 81 -4.37 -5.81 -1.99
C TRP A 81 -3.77 -7.18 -1.61
N GLN A 82 -4.03 -8.22 -2.40
CA GLN A 82 -3.34 -9.51 -2.26
C GLN A 82 -2.11 -9.53 -3.15
N PRO A 83 -0.95 -10.04 -2.66
CA PRO A 83 0.22 -10.25 -3.52
C PRO A 83 -0.14 -11.09 -4.75
N VAL A 84 0.25 -10.62 -5.93
CA VAL A 84 0.10 -11.42 -7.14
C VAL A 84 1.20 -12.48 -7.19
N ASP A 85 0.87 -13.68 -7.68
CA ASP A 85 1.85 -14.74 -7.93
C ASP A 85 2.62 -14.43 -9.22
N MET A 86 3.55 -13.48 -9.11
CA MET A 86 4.41 -13.04 -10.21
C MET A 86 5.81 -12.77 -9.69
N SER A 87 6.81 -13.26 -10.42
CA SER A 87 8.21 -12.94 -10.12
C SER A 87 8.47 -11.43 -10.14
N GLN A 88 9.21 -10.93 -9.17
CA GLN A 88 9.62 -9.51 -9.08
C GLN A 88 10.29 -9.01 -10.38
N PHE A 89 11.05 -9.85 -11.07
CA PHE A 89 11.72 -9.49 -12.33
C PHE A 89 10.74 -9.17 -13.48
N ASN A 90 9.46 -9.57 -13.37
CA ASN A 90 8.45 -9.27 -14.37
C ASN A 90 7.81 -7.89 -14.19
N TYR A 91 7.99 -7.25 -13.03
CA TYR A 91 7.36 -5.98 -12.70
C TYR A 91 8.30 -4.94 -12.07
N LEU A 92 9.57 -5.30 -11.82
CA LEU A 92 10.63 -4.41 -11.35
C LEU A 92 11.81 -4.42 -12.31
N LYS A 93 12.48 -3.27 -12.41
CA LYS A 93 13.77 -3.09 -13.10
C LYS A 93 14.84 -2.68 -12.11
N GLY A 94 15.98 -3.36 -12.17
CA GLY A 94 17.13 -3.12 -11.30
C GLY A 94 17.26 -4.19 -10.21
N PHE A 95 17.61 -3.77 -9.00
CA PHE A 95 17.68 -4.65 -7.84
C PHE A 95 16.28 -5.04 -7.36
N THR A 96 16.21 -6.05 -6.48
CA THR A 96 14.96 -6.48 -5.83
C THR A 96 14.67 -5.71 -4.54
N GLN A 97 15.69 -5.08 -3.95
CA GLN A 97 15.57 -4.22 -2.78
C GLN A 97 16.65 -3.12 -2.79
N MET A 98 16.37 -2.01 -2.13
CA MET A 98 17.28 -0.86 -2.02
C MET A 98 17.48 -0.46 -0.57
N ARG A 99 18.73 -0.14 -0.20
CA ARG A 99 19.06 0.39 1.14
C ARG A 99 18.61 1.84 1.25
N ILE A 100 17.99 2.19 2.38
CA ILE A 100 17.65 3.57 2.73
C ILE A 100 18.89 4.20 3.37
N SER A 101 19.65 4.95 2.58
CA SER A 101 20.92 5.55 3.01
C SER A 101 20.79 6.98 3.53
N ASN A 102 19.69 7.69 3.21
CA ASN A 102 19.46 9.04 3.69
C ASN A 102 18.82 9.00 5.08
N TYR A 103 19.60 9.37 6.09
CA TYR A 103 19.14 9.48 7.46
C TYR A 103 19.86 10.61 8.20
N HIS A 104 19.25 11.11 9.27
CA HIS A 104 19.88 12.08 10.16
C HIS A 104 19.38 11.92 11.59
N TYR A 105 20.22 12.27 12.55
CA TYR A 105 19.84 12.27 13.96
C TYR A 105 18.93 13.45 14.28
N SER A 106 18.01 13.25 15.22
CA SER A 106 17.23 14.33 15.84
C SER A 106 18.17 15.37 16.45
N SER A 107 17.85 16.65 16.30
CA SER A 107 18.56 17.76 16.93
C SER A 107 17.70 18.41 18.01
N LEU A 108 18.24 18.60 19.21
CA LEU A 108 17.58 19.26 20.35
C LEU A 108 16.19 18.69 20.72
N ALA A 109 15.90 17.44 20.34
CA ALA A 109 14.66 16.76 20.70
C ALA A 109 14.78 16.13 22.10
N TYR A 110 13.72 16.24 22.90
CA TYR A 110 13.66 15.59 24.21
C TYR A 110 13.71 14.06 24.07
N THR A 111 12.87 13.50 23.19
CA THR A 111 12.97 12.11 22.75
C THR A 111 13.87 12.04 21.53
N ARG A 112 15.02 11.37 21.65
CA ARG A 112 15.96 11.20 20.54
C ARG A 112 15.39 10.23 19.51
N TYR A 113 15.71 10.46 18.24
CA TYR A 113 15.37 9.56 17.15
C TYR A 113 16.36 9.69 15.99
N THR A 114 16.36 8.71 15.10
CA THR A 114 17.02 8.78 13.79
C THR A 114 15.94 8.83 12.73
N HIS A 115 15.92 9.91 11.94
CA HIS A 115 14.99 10.08 10.84
C HIS A 115 15.52 9.40 9.59
N TYR A 116 14.69 8.62 8.90
CA TYR A 116 15.01 8.00 7.62
C TYR A 116 14.12 8.55 6.51
N GLN A 117 14.71 8.75 5.33
CA GLN A 117 14.02 9.19 4.13
C GLN A 117 14.41 8.31 2.94
N ALA A 118 13.41 7.83 2.20
CA ALA A 118 13.58 7.23 0.89
C ALA A 118 12.82 8.02 -0.17
N ILE A 119 13.46 8.26 -1.31
CA ILE A 119 12.84 8.84 -2.50
C ILE A 119 12.58 7.69 -3.47
N LEU A 120 11.34 7.57 -3.93
CA LEU A 120 10.86 6.45 -4.74
C LEU A 120 10.25 6.97 -6.05
N PRO A 121 10.43 6.27 -7.19
CA PRO A 121 11.34 5.14 -7.37
C PRO A 121 12.81 5.57 -7.44
N ASP A 122 13.72 4.67 -7.06
CA ASP A 122 15.16 4.85 -7.28
C ASP A 122 15.55 4.40 -8.70
N ALA A 123 16.59 4.98 -9.29
CA ALA A 123 17.09 4.61 -10.60
C ALA A 123 17.45 3.11 -10.72
N ASN A 124 17.83 2.48 -9.60
CA ASN A 124 18.21 1.08 -9.52
C ASN A 124 17.09 0.17 -9.00
N LEU A 125 15.88 0.69 -8.75
CA LEU A 125 14.71 -0.10 -8.35
C LEU A 125 13.44 0.64 -8.80
N MET A 126 12.97 0.31 -10.02
CA MET A 126 11.82 0.96 -10.65
C MET A 126 10.68 -0.03 -10.92
N PRO A 127 9.43 0.30 -10.56
CA PRO A 127 8.26 -0.40 -11.07
C PRO A 127 8.14 -0.26 -12.60
N THR A 128 7.86 -1.35 -13.30
CA THR A 128 7.69 -1.40 -14.77
C THR A 128 6.25 -1.72 -15.20
N ARG A 129 5.37 -2.06 -14.24
CA ARG A 129 3.95 -2.33 -14.48
C ARG A 129 3.07 -1.42 -13.65
N SER A 130 1.91 -1.05 -14.18
CA SER A 130 0.88 -0.34 -13.43
C SER A 130 0.16 -1.30 -12.50
N GLY A 131 -0.37 -0.79 -11.40
CA GLY A 131 -1.12 -1.57 -10.44
C GLY A 131 -0.97 -1.07 -9.02
N ASN A 132 -1.49 -1.87 -8.09
CA ASN A 132 -1.36 -1.63 -6.67
C ASN A 132 -0.01 -2.20 -6.19
N TYR A 133 0.75 -1.41 -5.46
CA TYR A 133 2.04 -1.85 -4.91
C TYR A 133 2.05 -1.66 -3.40
N MET A 134 2.49 -2.69 -2.69
CA MET A 134 2.84 -2.55 -1.29
C MET A 134 4.34 -2.29 -1.19
N VAL A 135 4.72 -1.10 -0.72
CA VAL A 135 6.08 -0.77 -0.31
C VAL A 135 6.32 -1.45 1.03
N LYS A 136 7.34 -2.30 1.11
CA LYS A 136 7.73 -3.01 2.34
C LYS A 136 9.10 -2.54 2.76
N VAL A 137 9.28 -2.24 4.04
CA VAL A 137 10.59 -1.91 4.61
C VAL A 137 11.01 -3.01 5.58
N TYR A 138 12.26 -3.44 5.46
CA TYR A 138 12.87 -4.52 6.24
C TYR A 138 14.11 -4.02 6.97
N LEU A 139 14.39 -4.63 8.12
CA LEU A 139 15.65 -4.45 8.83
C LEU A 139 16.71 -5.40 8.24
N ASP A 140 17.92 -4.89 8.03
CA ASP A 140 19.11 -5.59 7.55
C ASP A 140 18.95 -6.34 6.22
N GLY A 141 17.89 -6.02 5.45
CA GLY A 141 17.56 -6.68 4.19
C GLY A 141 16.98 -8.09 4.37
N ASP A 142 16.61 -8.46 5.59
CA ASP A 142 15.98 -9.73 5.92
C ASP A 142 14.45 -9.61 5.78
N THR A 143 13.89 -10.36 4.81
CA THR A 143 12.45 -10.35 4.54
C THR A 143 11.59 -10.87 5.70
N SER A 144 12.18 -11.53 6.69
CA SER A 144 11.49 -11.94 7.91
C SER A 144 11.38 -10.80 8.94
N GLN A 145 12.22 -9.78 8.83
CA GLN A 145 12.29 -8.62 9.73
C GLN A 145 11.50 -7.43 9.15
N LEU A 146 10.20 -7.62 8.92
CA LEU A 146 9.31 -6.59 8.37
C LEU A 146 9.09 -5.46 9.39
N VAL A 147 9.36 -4.23 8.98
CA VAL A 147 9.33 -3.03 9.83
C VAL A 147 8.05 -2.24 9.63
N LEU A 148 7.68 -1.98 8.38
CA LEU A 148 6.46 -1.29 7.99
C LEU A 148 6.04 -1.65 6.57
N THR A 149 4.78 -1.37 6.26
CA THR A 149 4.16 -1.52 4.94
C THR A 149 3.38 -0.27 4.58
N ARG A 150 3.49 0.21 3.34
CA ARG A 150 2.68 1.33 2.83
C ARG A 150 2.20 1.08 1.40
N ARG A 151 0.93 1.36 1.14
CA ARG A 151 0.30 1.30 -0.17
C ARG A 151 0.85 2.38 -1.08
N MET A 152 1.05 2.02 -2.33
CA MET A 152 1.47 2.86 -3.45
C MET A 152 0.60 2.51 -4.65
N LEU A 153 0.18 3.51 -5.40
CA LEU A 153 -0.50 3.30 -6.68
C LEU A 153 0.48 3.64 -7.81
N VAL A 154 0.63 2.73 -8.77
CA VAL A 154 1.45 2.96 -9.96
C VAL A 154 0.52 3.02 -11.17
N LEU A 155 0.43 4.19 -11.79
CA LEU A 155 -0.57 4.49 -12.81
C LEU A 155 0.06 4.46 -14.19
N ASN A 156 -0.68 3.90 -15.15
CA ASN A 156 -0.52 4.19 -16.56
C ASN A 156 -1.76 5.00 -16.99
N PRO A 157 -1.65 6.32 -17.21
CA PRO A 157 -2.81 7.19 -17.39
C PRO A 157 -3.44 7.06 -18.79
N ILE A 158 -4.07 5.91 -19.06
CA ILE A 158 -4.78 5.59 -20.30
C ILE A 158 -6.30 5.74 -20.20
N ALA A 159 -6.80 6.16 -19.04
CA ALA A 159 -8.20 6.45 -18.80
C ALA A 159 -8.32 7.75 -18.02
N THR A 160 -9.41 8.49 -18.25
CA THR A 160 -9.70 9.73 -17.50
C THR A 160 -10.99 9.58 -16.72
N VAL A 161 -11.02 10.15 -15.50
CA VAL A 161 -12.17 10.09 -14.61
C VAL A 161 -12.67 11.50 -14.38
N ALA A 162 -13.94 11.75 -14.70
CA ALA A 162 -14.64 12.98 -14.34
C ALA A 162 -15.59 12.68 -13.18
N ALA A 163 -15.51 13.45 -12.10
CA ALA A 163 -16.28 13.21 -10.89
C ALA A 163 -16.83 14.53 -10.31
N GLN A 164 -18.02 14.48 -9.73
CA GLN A 164 -18.64 15.59 -9.02
C GLN A 164 -19.46 15.11 -7.83
N ILE A 165 -19.41 15.89 -6.74
CA ILE A 165 -20.31 15.70 -5.60
C ILE A 165 -21.59 16.49 -5.87
N VAL A 166 -22.72 15.80 -5.77
CA VAL A 166 -24.06 16.36 -6.00
C VAL A 166 -24.97 16.09 -4.81
N PRO A 167 -26.04 16.88 -4.61
CA PRO A 167 -27.03 16.59 -3.60
C PRO A 167 -27.62 15.17 -3.78
N PRO A 168 -27.90 14.46 -2.67
CA PRO A 168 -28.72 13.25 -2.68
C PRO A 168 -30.11 13.53 -3.25
N PHE A 169 -30.76 12.52 -3.83
CA PHE A 169 -32.11 12.66 -4.38
C PHE A 169 -33.18 12.79 -3.29
N SER A 170 -33.04 12.03 -2.19
CA SER A 170 -33.97 12.06 -1.07
C SER A 170 -33.65 13.20 -0.11
N SER A 171 -34.67 13.94 0.31
CA SER A 171 -34.56 14.98 1.33
C SER A 171 -34.08 14.43 2.68
N GLU A 172 -34.35 13.16 2.96
CA GLU A 172 -33.89 12.44 4.15
C GLU A 172 -32.36 12.44 4.28
N TYR A 173 -31.66 12.32 3.15
CA TYR A 173 -30.20 12.21 3.10
C TYR A 173 -29.48 13.53 2.87
N ALA A 174 -30.22 14.61 2.62
CA ALA A 174 -29.67 15.88 2.15
C ALA A 174 -28.67 16.54 3.12
N ARG A 175 -28.75 16.25 4.42
CA ARG A 175 -27.86 16.83 5.46
C ARG A 175 -26.77 15.88 5.96
N THR A 176 -26.83 14.60 5.59
CA THR A 176 -26.01 13.54 6.17
C THR A 176 -25.16 12.77 5.15
N TYR A 177 -25.53 12.80 3.87
CA TYR A 177 -24.83 12.08 2.81
C TYR A 177 -24.35 13.01 1.70
N GLN A 178 -23.30 12.56 1.02
CA GLN A 178 -22.80 13.14 -0.21
C GLN A 178 -22.96 12.11 -1.32
N ARG A 179 -23.49 12.52 -2.48
CA ARG A 179 -23.62 11.63 -3.62
C ARG A 179 -22.52 11.93 -4.63
N LEU A 180 -21.71 10.93 -4.94
CA LEU A 180 -20.69 11.00 -5.98
C LEU A 180 -21.31 10.58 -7.33
N LYS A 181 -21.23 11.45 -8.33
CA LYS A 181 -21.49 11.12 -9.73
C LYS A 181 -20.17 11.16 -10.49
N PHE A 182 -19.82 10.06 -11.14
CA PHE A 182 -18.60 9.98 -11.93
C PHE A 182 -18.84 9.34 -13.30
N ALA A 183 -17.93 9.60 -14.24
CA ALA A 183 -17.85 8.98 -15.54
C ALA A 183 -16.38 8.66 -15.83
N VAL A 184 -16.12 7.52 -16.47
CA VAL A 184 -14.77 7.09 -16.85
C VAL A 184 -14.71 7.02 -18.36
N ASN A 185 -13.82 7.79 -18.98
CA ASN A 185 -13.49 7.62 -20.38
C ASN A 185 -12.39 6.55 -20.48
N ILE A 186 -12.69 5.51 -21.25
CA ILE A 186 -11.83 4.33 -21.44
C ILE A 186 -11.51 4.11 -22.92
N ASP A 187 -11.58 5.15 -23.76
CA ASP A 187 -11.44 5.01 -25.22
C ASP A 187 -10.06 4.45 -25.62
N ALA A 188 -9.02 4.74 -24.81
CA ALA A 188 -7.68 4.19 -25.00
C ALA A 188 -7.46 2.84 -24.29
N VAL A 189 -8.45 2.33 -23.54
CA VAL A 189 -8.43 1.00 -22.94
C VAL A 189 -9.09 0.04 -23.93
N ASN A 190 -8.29 -0.83 -24.56
CA ASN A 190 -8.77 -1.88 -25.45
C ASN A 190 -9.48 -3.00 -24.65
N SER A 191 -10.65 -2.69 -24.08
CA SER A 191 -11.46 -3.62 -23.30
C SER A 191 -12.52 -4.28 -24.18
N PHE A 192 -12.62 -5.62 -24.10
CA PHE A 192 -13.67 -6.36 -24.79
C PHE A 192 -14.95 -6.42 -23.97
N ASN A 193 -14.83 -6.49 -22.64
CA ASN A 193 -15.95 -6.50 -21.71
C ASN A 193 -15.73 -5.56 -20.52
N THR A 194 -16.08 -4.29 -20.72
CA THR A 194 -15.94 -3.23 -19.72
C THR A 194 -16.53 -3.60 -18.36
N THR A 195 -17.69 -4.26 -18.33
CA THR A 195 -18.40 -4.59 -17.08
C THR A 195 -17.63 -5.60 -16.21
N GLN A 196 -16.82 -6.46 -16.82
CA GLN A 196 -16.04 -7.47 -16.10
C GLN A 196 -14.58 -7.05 -15.88
N GLU A 197 -14.01 -6.31 -16.83
CA GLU A 197 -12.59 -5.95 -16.85
C GLU A 197 -12.30 -4.62 -16.13
N ILE A 198 -13.25 -3.68 -16.13
CA ILE A 198 -13.07 -2.39 -15.46
C ILE A 198 -13.67 -2.45 -14.06
N LYS A 199 -12.82 -2.14 -13.08
CA LYS A 199 -13.18 -1.99 -11.69
C LYS A 199 -12.90 -0.55 -11.27
N VAL A 200 -13.82 0.04 -10.51
CA VAL A 200 -13.66 1.39 -9.96
C VAL A 200 -13.65 1.29 -8.44
N VAL A 201 -12.65 1.92 -7.84
CA VAL A 201 -12.53 2.08 -6.38
C VAL A 201 -12.73 3.55 -6.05
N VAL A 202 -13.60 3.83 -5.09
CA VAL A 202 -13.88 5.19 -4.59
C VAL A 202 -13.42 5.25 -3.14
N LEU A 203 -12.55 6.21 -2.83
CA LEU A 203 -12.05 6.44 -1.49
C LEU A 203 -12.61 7.75 -0.94
N GLN A 204 -13.13 7.72 0.29
CA GLN A 204 -13.49 8.94 1.00
C GLN A 204 -12.30 9.41 1.83
N ASN A 205 -11.79 10.61 1.58
CA ASN A 205 -10.67 11.19 2.33
C ASN A 205 -9.43 10.27 2.37
N ASN A 206 -9.13 9.59 1.25
CA ASN A 206 -8.01 8.66 1.11
C ASN A 206 -8.04 7.47 2.09
N ARG A 207 -9.21 7.15 2.68
CA ARG A 207 -9.40 6.01 3.57
C ARG A 207 -9.70 4.74 2.78
N TRP A 208 -9.07 3.65 3.20
CA TRP A 208 -9.20 2.32 2.60
C TRP A 208 -10.09 1.37 3.43
N ASP A 209 -10.60 1.82 4.57
CA ASP A 209 -11.47 1.09 5.49
C ASP A 209 -12.97 1.37 5.28
#